data_AF-A0A8H7XV25-F1
#
_entry.id   AF-A0A8H7XV25-F1
#
_cell.length_a   1.000
_cell.length_b   1.000
_cell.length_c   1.000
_cell.angle_alpha   90.00
_cell.angle_beta   90.00
_cell.angle_gamma   90.00
#
_symmetry.space_group_name_H-M   'P 1'
#
loop_
_entity.id
_entity.type
_entity.pdbx_description
1 polymer ?
#
loop_
_entity_poly.entity_id
_entity_poly.type
_entity_poly.pdbx_seq_one_letter_code
_entity_poly.pdbx_strand_id
1 'polypeptide(L)'
;MSSDNVYFYANYKTIVEAEPNAFLPCIVAPLSDQRYRSSVIYLDAPSPELNVILHALYKTSPATNSPTFEVLVRAIDRMPRYGLLAETLIASGTPIYELLLSHAPLYPLDAYALAAHHGIAALASTVSTHLLSHDMRTISDDMAERIGPIYLKRLLLLHTNRFRALKDILLRAPIPHPETPECSFTAQKKVTRAWALVSAYLVWDVKPDTSTHTLSQSLNPLLDHVTCKECEKILKDKIKEVMVRWTAVKVGN
;
A
#
# COMPACT_ATOMS: atom_id res chain seq x y z
N MET A 1 -18.92 29.57 3.80
CA MET A 1 -17.91 30.30 4.58
C MET A 1 -17.28 29.31 5.54
N SER A 2 -15.95 29.29 5.59
CA SER A 2 -15.17 28.48 6.54
C SER A 2 -15.16 29.11 7.94
N SER A 3 -14.65 28.38 8.93
CA SER A 3 -14.54 28.85 10.31
C SER A 3 -13.56 30.01 10.51
N ASP A 4 -12.61 30.18 9.59
CA ASP A 4 -11.64 31.28 9.52
C ASP A 4 -12.10 32.41 8.58
N ASN A 5 -13.42 32.50 8.32
CA ASN A 5 -14.08 33.57 7.57
C ASN A 5 -13.66 33.70 6.09
N VAL A 6 -13.20 32.61 5.47
CA VAL A 6 -12.94 32.57 4.02
C VAL A 6 -14.23 32.18 3.27
N TYR A 7 -14.52 32.93 2.20
CA TYR A 7 -15.68 32.71 1.36
C TYR A 7 -15.31 31.83 0.16
N PHE A 8 -16.08 30.77 -0.03
CA PHE A 8 -15.99 29.89 -1.18
C PHE A 8 -17.28 30.03 -1.98
N TYR A 9 -17.15 30.27 -3.28
CA TYR A 9 -18.28 30.33 -4.20
C TYR A 9 -18.34 29.00 -4.96
N ALA A 10 -19.47 28.31 -4.85
CA ALA A 10 -19.65 27.00 -5.43
C ALA A 10 -20.99 26.89 -6.16
N ASN A 11 -21.01 26.09 -7.21
CA ASN A 11 -22.19 25.69 -7.96
C ASN A 11 -22.87 24.49 -7.30
N TYR A 12 -24.13 24.66 -6.90
CA TYR A 12 -24.92 23.61 -6.26
C TYR A 12 -25.15 22.39 -7.19
N LYS A 13 -25.27 22.60 -8.51
CA LYS A 13 -25.50 21.50 -9.47
C LYS A 13 -24.31 20.56 -9.48
N THR A 14 -23.09 21.09 -9.59
CA THR A 14 -21.86 20.31 -9.54
C THR A 14 -21.72 19.53 -8.24
N ILE A 15 -22.06 20.16 -7.11
CA ILE A 15 -21.99 19.50 -5.79
C ILE A 15 -22.99 18.33 -5.72
N VAL A 16 -24.26 18.55 -6.09
CA VAL A 16 -25.31 17.52 -6.03
C VAL A 16 -25.08 16.41 -7.04
N GLU A 17 -24.52 16.72 -8.22
CA GLU A 17 -24.10 15.72 -9.22
C GLU A 17 -22.97 14.82 -8.70
N ALA A 18 -22.06 15.38 -7.89
CA ALA A 18 -20.96 14.62 -7.29
C ALA A 18 -21.42 13.78 -6.09
N GLU A 19 -22.20 14.38 -5.18
CA GLU A 19 -22.76 13.71 -4.00
C GLU A 19 -24.12 14.32 -3.64
N PRO A 20 -25.24 13.60 -3.88
CA PRO A 20 -26.59 14.14 -3.68
C PRO A 20 -26.88 14.57 -2.23
N ASN A 21 -26.20 13.94 -1.27
CA ASN A 21 -26.36 14.21 0.15
C ASN A 21 -25.37 15.23 0.71
N ALA A 22 -24.55 15.85 -0.15
CA ALA A 22 -23.56 16.84 0.24
C ALA A 22 -24.19 17.98 1.05
N PHE A 23 -23.57 18.25 2.19
CA PHE A 23 -23.91 19.30 3.15
C PHE A 23 -25.31 19.22 3.76
N LEU A 24 -26.09 18.16 3.50
CA LEU A 24 -27.41 17.97 4.11
C LEU A 24 -27.39 18.12 5.65
N PRO A 25 -26.39 17.61 6.39
CA PRO A 25 -26.33 17.80 7.84
C PRO A 25 -26.14 19.26 8.29
N CYS A 26 -25.70 20.14 7.39
CA CYS A 26 -25.39 21.54 7.67
C CYS A 26 -26.49 22.51 7.25
N ILE A 27 -27.54 22.01 6.58
CA ILE A 27 -28.59 22.84 5.97
C ILE A 27 -29.98 22.34 6.34
N VAL A 28 -30.95 23.25 6.38
CA VAL A 28 -32.34 22.95 6.82
C VAL A 28 -33.27 22.61 5.64
N ALA A 29 -32.78 22.80 4.42
CA ALA A 29 -33.51 22.58 3.17
C ALA A 29 -32.53 22.09 2.10
N PRO A 30 -32.97 21.40 1.03
CA PRO A 30 -32.09 20.93 -0.03
C PRO A 30 -31.23 22.06 -0.63
N LEU A 31 -30.00 21.76 -1.06
CA LEU A 31 -29.09 22.72 -1.71
C LEU A 31 -29.69 23.42 -2.94
N SER A 32 -30.70 22.82 -3.57
CA SER A 32 -31.41 23.38 -4.72
C SER A 32 -32.37 24.51 -4.37
N ASP A 33 -32.69 24.70 -3.08
CA ASP A 33 -33.57 25.76 -2.60
C ASP A 33 -33.01 27.14 -2.93
N GLN A 34 -33.87 28.02 -3.44
CA GLN A 34 -33.51 29.37 -3.86
C GLN A 34 -32.91 30.21 -2.73
N ARG A 35 -33.22 29.91 -1.46
CA ARG A 35 -32.66 30.60 -0.29
C ARG A 35 -31.13 30.57 -0.25
N TYR A 36 -30.50 29.50 -0.75
CA TYR A 36 -29.05 29.35 -0.73
C TYR A 36 -28.36 30.04 -1.92
N ARG A 37 -29.11 30.67 -2.83
CA ARG A 37 -28.53 31.50 -3.90
C ARG A 37 -28.06 32.87 -3.40
N SER A 38 -28.62 33.34 -2.29
CA SER A 38 -28.28 34.64 -1.68
C SER A 38 -27.86 34.53 -0.21
N SER A 39 -27.85 33.32 0.35
CA SER A 39 -27.47 33.07 1.74
C SER A 39 -26.12 32.37 1.82
N VAL A 40 -25.33 32.76 2.83
CA VAL A 40 -24.04 32.12 3.12
C VAL A 40 -24.27 30.91 4.01
N ILE A 41 -23.79 29.74 3.59
CA ILE A 41 -23.74 28.54 4.43
C ILE A 41 -22.44 28.58 5.24
N TYR A 42 -22.55 28.48 6.56
CA TYR A 42 -21.40 28.35 7.45
C TYR A 42 -21.02 26.89 7.61
N LEU A 43 -19.73 26.58 7.47
CA LEU A 43 -19.18 25.24 7.66
C LEU A 43 -18.09 25.29 8.71
N ASP A 44 -18.18 24.36 9.68
CA ASP A 44 -17.20 24.20 10.76
C ASP A 44 -15.94 23.47 10.28
N ALA A 45 -15.23 24.08 9.33
CA ALA A 45 -13.92 23.66 8.87
C ALA A 45 -13.05 24.89 8.52
N PRO A 46 -11.75 24.86 8.84
CA PRO A 46 -10.79 25.84 8.35
C PRO A 46 -10.73 25.86 6.82
N SER A 47 -10.34 27.00 6.25
CA SER A 47 -10.27 27.18 4.79
C SER A 47 -9.40 26.15 4.05
N PRO A 48 -8.23 25.69 4.55
CA PRO A 48 -7.41 24.71 3.82
C PRO A 48 -8.10 23.34 3.70
N GLU A 49 -8.79 22.91 4.76
CA GLU A 49 -9.52 21.64 4.79
C GLU A 49 -10.76 21.71 3.87
N LEU A 50 -11.52 22.81 3.94
CA LEU A 50 -12.69 23.02 3.08
C LEU A 50 -12.29 23.12 1.60
N ASN A 51 -11.13 23.72 1.30
CA ASN A 51 -10.60 23.79 -0.05
C ASN A 51 -10.32 22.39 -0.62
N VAL A 52 -9.73 21.49 0.16
CA VAL A 52 -9.53 20.08 -0.25
C VAL A 52 -10.87 19.38 -0.51
N ILE A 53 -11.85 19.56 0.37
CA ILE A 53 -13.19 18.95 0.22
C ILE A 53 -13.88 19.44 -1.06
N LEU A 54 -13.79 20.74 -1.37
CA LEU A 54 -14.33 21.30 -2.60
C LEU A 54 -13.61 20.77 -3.83
N HIS A 55 -12.27 20.67 -3.81
CA HIS A 55 -11.52 20.04 -4.90
C HIS A 55 -11.95 18.58 -5.13
N ALA A 56 -12.29 17.83 -4.07
CA ALA A 56 -12.83 16.47 -4.16
C ALA A 56 -14.15 16.44 -4.94
N LEU A 57 -15.11 17.28 -4.53
CA LEU A 57 -16.42 17.41 -5.16
C LEU A 57 -16.33 17.82 -6.63
N TYR A 58 -15.41 18.73 -6.95
CA TYR A 58 -15.20 19.24 -8.31
C TYR A 58 -14.30 18.34 -9.16
N LYS A 59 -13.74 17.26 -8.60
CA LYS A 59 -12.76 16.38 -9.25
C LYS A 59 -11.57 17.15 -9.82
N THR A 60 -11.13 18.19 -9.10
CA THR A 60 -10.00 19.05 -9.47
C THR A 60 -8.84 18.85 -8.49
N SER A 61 -7.64 19.30 -8.86
CA SER A 61 -6.46 19.12 -8.02
C SER A 61 -6.32 20.20 -6.95
N PRO A 62 -6.18 19.85 -5.66
CA PRO A 62 -5.81 20.81 -4.63
C PRO A 62 -4.32 21.11 -4.61
N ALA A 63 -3.49 20.45 -5.43
CA ALA A 63 -2.02 20.53 -5.38
C ALA A 63 -1.48 21.96 -5.57
N THR A 64 -2.17 22.82 -6.33
CA THR A 64 -1.80 24.24 -6.50
C THR A 64 -1.75 24.99 -5.16
N ASN A 65 -2.55 24.56 -4.18
CA ASN A 65 -2.59 25.14 -2.85
C ASN A 65 -1.62 24.47 -1.87
N SER A 66 -0.84 23.49 -2.35
CA SER A 66 0.18 22.75 -1.59
C SER A 66 -0.28 22.31 -0.19
N PRO A 67 -1.44 21.60 -0.07
CA PRO A 67 -1.90 21.15 1.23
C PRO A 67 -0.90 20.17 1.83
N THR A 68 -0.65 20.28 3.15
CA THR A 68 0.14 19.28 3.85
C THR A 68 -0.63 17.96 3.94
N PHE A 69 0.08 16.86 4.16
CA PHE A 69 -0.56 15.56 4.35
C PHE A 69 -1.56 15.57 5.53
N GLU A 70 -1.23 16.28 6.61
CA GLU A 70 -2.13 16.46 7.75
C GLU A 70 -3.44 17.18 7.38
N VAL A 71 -3.37 18.21 6.53
CA VAL A 71 -4.57 18.90 6.03
C VAL A 71 -5.43 17.96 5.18
N LEU A 72 -4.81 17.11 4.35
CA LEU A 72 -5.53 16.10 3.57
C LEU A 72 -6.27 15.11 4.49
N VAL A 73 -5.57 14.58 5.50
CA VAL A 73 -6.15 13.66 6.50
C VAL A 73 -7.35 14.30 7.20
N ARG A 74 -7.18 15.50 7.75
CA ARG A 74 -8.25 16.21 8.48
C ARG A 74 -9.44 16.54 7.58
N ALA A 75 -9.19 16.96 6.35
CA ALA A 75 -10.25 17.24 5.38
C ALA A 75 -11.09 15.99 5.06
N ILE A 76 -10.44 14.85 4.85
CA ILE A 76 -11.10 13.58 4.54
C ILE A 76 -11.85 13.04 5.77
N ASP A 77 -11.25 13.12 6.96
CA ASP A 77 -11.91 12.75 8.22
C ASP A 77 -13.17 13.59 8.52
N ARG A 78 -13.26 14.81 7.98
CA ARG A 78 -14.46 15.66 8.11
C ARG A 78 -15.55 15.36 7.09
N MET A 79 -15.25 14.72 5.96
CA MET A 79 -16.22 14.47 4.88
C MET A 79 -17.55 13.87 5.38
N PRO A 80 -17.56 12.84 6.26
CA PRO A 80 -18.81 12.27 6.76
C PRO A 80 -19.69 13.28 7.52
N ARG A 81 -19.11 14.25 8.21
CA ARG A 81 -19.87 15.32 8.91
C ARG A 81 -20.65 16.21 7.95
N TYR A 82 -20.21 16.27 6.70
CA TYR A 82 -20.87 16.99 5.63
C TYR A 82 -21.70 16.08 4.72
N GLY A 83 -21.98 14.83 5.12
CA GLY A 83 -22.72 13.89 4.29
C GLY A 83 -21.97 13.46 3.03
N LEU A 84 -20.63 13.57 3.04
CA LEU A 84 -19.77 13.19 1.93
C LEU A 84 -19.12 11.83 2.19
N LEU A 85 -19.15 10.96 1.19
CA LEU A 85 -18.50 9.66 1.24
C LEU A 85 -17.12 9.74 0.58
N ALA A 86 -16.07 9.63 1.37
CA ALA A 86 -14.70 9.66 0.84
C ALA A 86 -14.43 8.53 -0.17
N GLU A 87 -15.03 7.35 0.03
CA GLU A 87 -14.97 6.21 -0.90
C GLU A 87 -15.48 6.55 -2.31
N THR A 88 -16.52 7.39 -2.43
CA THR A 88 -17.10 7.75 -3.74
C THR A 88 -16.33 8.90 -4.41
N LEU A 89 -15.80 9.83 -3.61
CA LEU A 89 -15.11 11.02 -4.10
C LEU A 89 -13.63 10.77 -4.42
N ILE A 90 -12.99 9.80 -3.76
CA ILE A 90 -11.56 9.51 -3.88
C ILE A 90 -11.36 8.18 -4.60
N ALA A 91 -11.60 8.20 -5.91
CA ALA A 91 -11.37 7.04 -6.78
C ALA A 91 -10.00 7.12 -7.49
N SER A 92 -9.51 5.98 -7.97
CA SER A 92 -8.29 5.93 -8.79
C SER A 92 -8.41 6.86 -10.02
N GLY A 93 -7.36 7.62 -10.29
CA GLY A 93 -7.35 8.63 -11.36
C GLY A 93 -7.95 9.99 -10.97
N THR A 94 -8.51 10.14 -9.76
CA THR A 94 -8.88 11.47 -9.25
C THR A 94 -7.63 12.22 -8.75
N PRO A 95 -7.58 13.56 -8.87
CA PRO A 95 -6.41 14.32 -8.44
C PRO A 95 -6.06 14.16 -6.95
N ILE A 96 -7.06 14.00 -6.08
CA ILE A 96 -6.83 13.79 -4.64
C ILE A 96 -6.23 12.41 -4.38
N TYR A 97 -6.68 11.38 -5.12
CA TYR A 97 -6.10 10.05 -5.03
C TYR A 97 -4.61 10.06 -5.38
N GLU A 98 -4.24 10.69 -6.50
CA GLU A 98 -2.84 10.83 -6.91
C GLU A 98 -2.01 11.64 -5.91
N LEU A 99 -2.59 12.70 -5.35
CA LEU A 99 -1.91 13.50 -4.33
C LEU A 99 -1.64 12.68 -3.04
N LEU A 100 -2.62 11.90 -2.58
CA LEU A 100 -2.42 11.00 -1.43
C LEU A 100 -1.34 9.95 -1.72
N LEU A 101 -1.30 9.39 -2.93
CA LEU A 101 -0.25 8.47 -3.34
C LEU A 101 1.14 9.12 -3.33
N SER A 102 1.25 10.38 -3.73
CA SER A 102 2.54 11.10 -3.69
C SER A 102 3.09 11.26 -2.26
N HIS A 103 2.23 11.28 -1.25
CA HIS A 103 2.61 11.33 0.17
C HIS A 103 2.85 9.95 0.80
N ALA A 104 2.31 8.88 0.20
CA ALA A 104 2.33 7.54 0.78
C ALA A 104 3.73 7.01 1.12
N PRO A 105 4.81 7.25 0.35
CA PRO A 105 6.15 6.81 0.73
C PRO A 105 6.67 7.45 2.03
N LEU A 106 6.23 8.68 2.35
CA LEU A 106 6.64 9.41 3.55
C LEU A 106 5.77 9.07 4.76
N TYR A 107 4.49 8.78 4.53
CA TYR A 107 3.49 8.50 5.58
C TYR A 107 2.73 7.20 5.29
N PRO A 108 3.40 6.04 5.15
CA PRO A 108 2.77 4.83 4.63
C PRO A 108 1.71 4.25 5.58
N LEU A 109 1.95 4.29 6.89
CA LEU A 109 1.02 3.77 7.89
C LEU A 109 -0.21 4.67 8.01
N ASP A 110 -0.02 5.99 8.11
CA ASP A 110 -1.11 6.95 8.19
C ASP A 110 -1.96 6.99 6.93
N ALA A 111 -1.34 6.93 5.74
CA ALA A 111 -2.07 6.88 4.47
C ALA A 111 -2.87 5.58 4.33
N TYR A 112 -2.31 4.44 4.77
CA TYR A 112 -3.03 3.17 4.80
C TYR A 112 -4.21 3.20 5.77
N ALA A 113 -4.00 3.74 6.98
CA ALA A 113 -5.03 3.87 7.99
C ALA A 113 -6.15 4.82 7.56
N LEU A 114 -5.82 5.95 6.93
CA LEU A 114 -6.81 6.86 6.34
C LEU A 114 -7.65 6.15 5.28
N ALA A 115 -7.01 5.47 4.33
CA ALA A 115 -7.69 4.75 3.27
C ALA A 115 -8.59 3.64 3.83
N ALA A 116 -8.10 2.89 4.83
CA ALA A 116 -8.83 1.83 5.49
C ALA A 116 -10.04 2.35 6.28
N HIS A 117 -9.85 3.41 7.07
CA HIS A 117 -10.88 4.04 7.89
C HIS A 117 -12.07 4.52 7.04
N HIS A 118 -11.78 5.06 5.86
CA HIS A 118 -12.79 5.60 4.93
C HIS A 118 -13.22 4.62 3.84
N GLY A 119 -12.80 3.35 3.89
CA GLY A 119 -13.20 2.33 2.92
C GLY A 119 -12.63 2.51 1.50
N ILE A 120 -11.60 3.34 1.31
CA ILE A 120 -10.98 3.63 0.00
C ILE A 120 -10.07 2.46 -0.40
N ALA A 121 -10.68 1.35 -0.84
CA ALA A 121 -10.00 0.07 -1.04
C ALA A 121 -8.82 0.13 -2.02
N ALA A 122 -8.96 0.87 -3.13
CA ALA A 122 -7.90 1.01 -4.12
C ALA A 122 -6.65 1.69 -3.53
N LEU A 123 -6.85 2.77 -2.76
CA LEU A 123 -5.76 3.49 -2.11
C LEU A 123 -5.07 2.60 -1.07
N ALA A 124 -5.85 1.92 -0.21
CA ALA A 124 -5.30 1.01 0.78
C ALA A 124 -4.48 -0.12 0.13
N SER A 125 -4.95 -0.65 -1.00
CA SER A 125 -4.21 -1.66 -1.78
C SER A 125 -2.86 -1.13 -2.25
N THR A 126 -2.82 0.03 -2.93
CA THR A 126 -1.58 0.62 -3.44
C THR A 126 -0.61 0.96 -2.30
N VAL A 127 -1.10 1.62 -1.25
CA VAL A 127 -0.26 2.06 -0.12
C VAL A 127 0.31 0.87 0.67
N SER A 128 -0.39 -0.27 0.72
CA SER A 128 0.10 -1.46 1.44
C SER A 128 1.45 -1.98 0.95
N THR A 129 1.84 -1.67 -0.29
CA THR A 129 3.16 -2.02 -0.84
C THR A 129 4.31 -1.31 -0.12
N HIS A 130 4.07 -0.10 0.38
CA HIS A 130 5.05 0.67 1.17
C HIS A 130 5.19 0.17 2.62
N LEU A 131 4.29 -0.70 3.06
CA LEU A 131 4.30 -1.28 4.40
C LEU A 131 5.05 -2.61 4.49
N LEU A 132 5.55 -3.16 3.38
CA LEU A 132 6.26 -4.45 3.39
C LEU A 132 7.51 -4.46 4.29
N SER A 133 8.18 -3.32 4.41
CA SER A 133 9.34 -3.11 5.29
C SER A 133 8.96 -2.68 6.71
N HIS A 134 7.68 -2.39 6.95
CA HIS A 134 7.22 -1.83 8.22
C HIS A 134 7.23 -2.89 9.33
N ASP A 135 7.66 -2.49 10.52
CA ASP A 135 7.61 -3.36 11.69
C ASP A 135 6.18 -3.39 12.23
N MET A 136 5.48 -4.50 12.03
CA MET A 136 4.11 -4.66 12.50
C MET A 136 3.95 -4.52 14.03
N ARG A 137 5.05 -4.65 14.79
CA ARG A 137 5.05 -4.46 16.26
C ARG A 137 4.96 -3.00 16.68
N THR A 138 5.24 -2.06 15.77
CA THR A 138 5.18 -0.62 16.06
C THR A 138 3.79 -0.01 15.87
N ILE A 139 2.82 -0.80 15.40
CA ILE A 139 1.43 -0.37 15.26
C ILE A 139 0.82 -0.26 16.66
N SER A 140 0.45 0.95 17.06
CA SER A 140 -0.26 1.20 18.32
C SER A 140 -1.72 0.73 18.26
N ASP A 141 -2.34 0.57 19.43
CA ASP A 141 -3.76 0.20 19.53
C ASP A 141 -4.67 1.24 18.83
N ASP A 142 -4.39 2.54 19.01
CA ASP A 142 -5.11 3.63 18.32
C ASP A 142 -5.03 3.51 16.79
N MET A 143 -3.86 3.14 16.28
CA MET A 143 -3.65 2.97 14.85
C MET A 143 -4.35 1.70 14.34
N ALA A 144 -4.32 0.62 15.12
CA ALA A 144 -5.04 -0.62 14.81
C ALA A 144 -6.55 -0.39 14.78
N GLU A 145 -7.10 0.41 15.71
CA GLU A 145 -8.49 0.82 15.72
C GLU A 145 -8.84 1.65 14.48
N ARG A 146 -7.99 2.64 14.14
CA ARG A 146 -8.20 3.48 12.95
C ARG A 146 -8.18 2.68 11.65
N ILE A 147 -7.22 1.76 11.49
CA ILE A 147 -7.16 0.84 10.33
C ILE A 147 -8.41 -0.05 10.28
N GLY A 148 -8.88 -0.48 11.45
CA GLY A 148 -10.01 -1.39 11.58
C GLY A 148 -9.66 -2.86 11.26
N PRO A 149 -10.49 -3.80 11.71
CA PRO A 149 -10.15 -5.22 11.74
C PRO A 149 -9.97 -5.84 10.35
N ILE A 150 -10.73 -5.37 9.35
CA ILE A 150 -10.69 -5.92 7.99
C ILE A 150 -9.35 -5.61 7.32
N TYR A 151 -8.94 -4.34 7.33
CA TYR A 151 -7.70 -3.92 6.69
C TYR A 151 -6.48 -4.37 7.51
N LEU A 152 -6.56 -4.37 8.84
CA LEU A 152 -5.48 -4.91 9.68
C LEU A 152 -5.23 -6.40 9.39
N LYS A 153 -6.30 -7.21 9.27
CA LYS A 153 -6.19 -8.62 8.85
C LYS A 153 -5.57 -8.74 7.47
N ARG A 154 -5.97 -7.91 6.50
CA ARG A 154 -5.39 -7.92 5.14
C ARG A 154 -3.88 -7.64 5.19
N LEU A 155 -3.45 -6.60 5.90
CA LEU A 155 -2.04 -6.25 6.07
C LEU A 155 -1.23 -7.37 6.74
N LEU A 156 -1.74 -7.98 7.81
CA LEU A 156 -1.10 -9.11 8.48
C LEU A 156 -0.97 -10.34 7.56
N LEU A 157 -2.02 -10.64 6.79
CA LEU A 157 -2.00 -11.72 5.80
C LEU A 157 -1.02 -11.44 4.67
N LEU A 158 -0.88 -10.19 4.22
CA LEU A 158 0.11 -9.80 3.22
C LEU A 158 1.53 -10.16 3.69
N HIS A 159 1.90 -9.76 4.90
CA HIS A 159 3.22 -10.07 5.48
C HIS A 159 3.41 -11.58 5.65
N THR A 160 2.43 -12.25 6.25
CA THR A 160 2.51 -13.70 6.54
C THR A 160 2.58 -14.54 5.28
N ASN A 161 1.80 -14.19 4.25
CA ASN A 161 1.78 -14.92 2.99
C ASN A 161 3.07 -14.71 2.19
N ARG A 162 3.65 -13.51 2.19
CA ARG A 162 4.95 -13.25 1.56
C ARG A 162 6.07 -14.01 2.25
N PHE A 163 6.09 -14.01 3.58
CA PHE A 163 7.04 -14.79 4.37
C PHE A 163 6.92 -16.29 4.09
N ARG A 164 5.71 -16.84 4.08
CA ARG A 164 5.45 -18.25 3.74
C ARG A 164 5.90 -18.57 2.32
N ALA A 165 5.56 -17.73 1.35
CA ALA A 165 5.94 -17.94 -0.04
C ALA A 165 7.47 -17.95 -0.23
N LEU A 166 8.20 -17.05 0.42
CA LEU A 166 9.67 -17.05 0.32
C LEU A 166 10.27 -18.32 0.94
N LYS A 167 9.76 -18.76 2.10
CA LYS A 167 10.15 -20.05 2.70
C LYS A 167 9.92 -21.20 1.74
N ASP A 168 8.74 -21.29 1.15
CA ASP A 168 8.39 -22.38 0.23
C ASP A 168 9.25 -22.38 -1.04
N ILE A 169 9.68 -21.20 -1.50
CA ILE A 169 10.60 -21.06 -2.64
C ILE A 169 12.00 -21.55 -2.25
N LEU A 170 12.55 -21.11 -1.11
CA LEU A 170 13.93 -21.37 -0.69
C LEU A 170 14.16 -22.80 -0.18
N LEU A 171 13.17 -23.39 0.50
CA LEU A 171 13.28 -24.75 1.07
C LEU A 171 13.24 -25.85 0.01
N ARG A 172 12.85 -25.54 -1.23
CA ARG A 172 12.94 -26.47 -2.36
C ARG A 172 14.37 -26.54 -2.87
N ALA A 173 15.10 -27.57 -2.47
CA ALA A 173 16.46 -27.81 -2.95
C ALA A 173 16.53 -28.04 -4.48
N PRO A 174 17.69 -27.73 -5.11
CA PRO A 174 17.95 -28.15 -6.48
C PRO A 174 17.92 -29.68 -6.62
N ILE A 175 17.29 -30.17 -7.69
CA ILE A 175 17.23 -31.60 -8.01
C ILE A 175 18.59 -32.00 -8.60
N PRO A 176 19.27 -33.04 -8.05
CA PRO A 176 20.56 -33.47 -8.56
C PRO A 176 20.44 -34.10 -9.96
N HIS A 177 21.49 -33.99 -10.77
CA HIS A 177 21.60 -34.70 -12.05
C HIS A 177 21.97 -36.18 -11.83
N PRO A 178 21.77 -37.07 -12.82
CA PRO A 178 22.30 -38.44 -12.77
C PRO A 178 23.82 -38.47 -12.55
N GLU A 179 24.33 -39.46 -11.82
CA GLU A 179 25.77 -39.58 -11.54
C GLU A 179 26.61 -39.60 -12.82
N THR A 180 27.76 -38.92 -12.78
CA THR A 180 28.75 -38.92 -13.86
C THR A 180 30.13 -39.30 -13.33
N PRO A 181 31.08 -39.71 -14.19
CA PRO A 181 32.45 -39.99 -13.76
C PRO A 181 33.12 -38.82 -13.04
N GLU A 182 32.78 -37.57 -13.40
CA GLU A 182 33.32 -36.38 -12.74
C GLU A 182 32.53 -35.91 -11.51
N CYS A 183 31.35 -36.48 -11.23
CA CYS A 183 30.45 -36.01 -10.16
C CYS A 183 29.69 -37.17 -9.50
N SER A 184 30.17 -37.57 -8.31
CA SER A 184 29.53 -38.59 -7.48
C SER A 184 28.36 -38.03 -6.67
N PHE A 185 27.46 -38.91 -6.21
CA PHE A 185 26.39 -38.56 -5.28
C PHE A 185 26.89 -37.83 -4.02
N THR A 186 28.08 -38.16 -3.52
CA THR A 186 28.69 -37.46 -2.38
C THR A 186 28.99 -36.00 -2.71
N ALA A 187 29.47 -35.71 -3.93
CA ALA A 187 29.70 -34.34 -4.39
C ALA A 187 28.37 -33.58 -4.55
N GLN A 188 27.37 -34.21 -5.17
CA GLN A 188 26.03 -33.62 -5.32
C GLN A 188 25.39 -33.29 -3.97
N LYS A 189 25.52 -34.19 -2.98
CA LYS A 189 25.00 -33.99 -1.62
C LYS A 189 25.64 -32.79 -0.91
N LYS A 190 26.90 -32.45 -1.21
CA LYS A 190 27.55 -31.23 -0.69
C LYS A 190 26.85 -29.98 -1.23
N VAL A 191 26.52 -29.94 -2.52
CA VAL A 191 25.77 -28.83 -3.14
C VAL A 191 24.39 -28.68 -2.50
N THR A 192 23.65 -29.78 -2.35
CA THR A 192 22.33 -29.77 -1.69
C THR A 192 22.41 -29.28 -0.24
N ARG A 193 23.44 -29.68 0.51
CA ARG A 193 23.66 -29.22 1.89
C ARG A 193 24.03 -27.73 1.96
N ALA A 194 24.88 -27.26 1.05
CA ALA A 194 25.26 -25.85 0.97
C ALA A 194 24.03 -24.98 0.65
N TRP A 195 23.18 -25.42 -0.28
CA TRP A 195 21.89 -24.80 -0.55
C TRP A 195 21.01 -24.74 0.71
N ALA A 196 20.82 -25.89 1.38
CA ALA A 196 19.98 -25.96 2.58
C ALA A 196 20.47 -25.01 3.69
N LEU A 197 21.80 -24.87 3.85
CA LEU A 197 22.39 -23.98 4.84
C LEU A 197 22.11 -22.49 4.50
N VAL A 198 22.40 -22.06 3.27
CA VAL A 198 22.16 -20.67 2.84
C VAL A 198 20.66 -20.35 2.87
N SER A 199 19.82 -21.27 2.41
CA SER A 199 18.36 -21.13 2.51
C SER A 199 17.91 -21.00 3.96
N ALA A 200 18.47 -21.76 4.91
CA ALA A 200 18.11 -21.65 6.32
C ALA A 200 18.47 -20.28 6.90
N TYR A 201 19.65 -19.74 6.58
CA TYR A 201 20.04 -18.39 6.99
C TYR A 201 19.12 -17.31 6.39
N LEU A 202 18.85 -17.40 5.08
CA LEU A 202 17.92 -16.49 4.42
C LEU A 202 16.53 -16.56 5.02
N VAL A 203 16.06 -17.77 5.36
CA VAL A 203 14.75 -18.02 5.97
C VAL A 203 14.65 -17.44 7.39
N TRP A 204 15.76 -17.41 8.13
CA TRP A 204 15.82 -16.84 9.46
C TRP A 204 15.67 -15.32 9.46
N ASP A 205 16.35 -14.63 8.53
CA ASP A 205 16.34 -13.17 8.40
C ASP A 205 15.32 -12.64 7.37
N VAL A 206 14.32 -13.45 6.98
CA VAL A 206 13.34 -13.02 5.96
C VAL A 206 12.59 -11.80 6.41
N LYS A 207 12.56 -10.81 5.53
CA LYS A 207 11.62 -9.70 5.57
C LYS A 207 10.70 -9.71 4.35
N PRO A 208 9.42 -9.31 4.48
CA PRO A 208 8.49 -9.29 3.35
C PRO A 208 8.94 -8.40 2.18
N ASP A 209 9.82 -7.43 2.42
CA ASP A 209 10.41 -6.50 1.45
C ASP A 209 11.73 -6.99 0.83
N THR A 210 12.17 -8.22 1.13
CA THR A 210 13.45 -8.75 0.64
C THR A 210 13.53 -8.63 -0.88
N SER A 211 14.59 -8.00 -1.40
CA SER A 211 14.76 -7.78 -2.83
C SER A 211 15.34 -9.01 -3.55
N THR A 212 15.09 -9.14 -4.86
CA THR A 212 15.75 -10.15 -5.70
C THR A 212 17.27 -9.97 -5.72
N HIS A 213 17.75 -8.73 -5.63
CA HIS A 213 19.17 -8.42 -5.53
C HIS A 213 19.79 -9.03 -4.27
N THR A 214 19.16 -8.85 -3.11
CA THR A 214 19.62 -9.43 -1.82
C THR A 214 19.65 -10.97 -1.89
N LEU A 215 18.63 -11.59 -2.46
CA LEU A 215 18.60 -13.05 -2.64
C LEU A 215 19.72 -13.53 -3.58
N SER A 216 19.92 -12.84 -4.70
CA SER A 216 20.98 -13.14 -5.66
C SER A 216 22.37 -13.04 -5.04
N GLN A 217 22.65 -11.95 -4.31
CA GLN A 217 23.92 -11.77 -3.58
C GLN A 217 24.19 -12.87 -2.56
N SER A 218 23.14 -13.40 -1.93
CA SER A 218 23.28 -14.46 -0.92
C SER A 218 23.46 -15.85 -1.53
N LEU A 219 22.86 -16.11 -2.71
CA LEU A 219 22.88 -17.42 -3.36
C LEU A 219 24.03 -17.60 -4.35
N ASN A 220 24.48 -16.54 -5.04
CA ASN A 220 25.56 -16.63 -6.03
C ASN A 220 26.89 -17.18 -5.50
N PRO A 221 27.33 -16.90 -4.25
CA PRO A 221 28.56 -17.49 -3.69
C PRO A 221 28.56 -19.02 -3.64
N LEU A 222 27.38 -19.67 -3.75
CA LEU A 222 27.31 -21.12 -3.88
C LEU A 222 27.94 -21.62 -5.18
N LEU A 223 27.98 -20.81 -6.24
CA LEU A 223 28.56 -21.18 -7.53
C LEU A 223 30.09 -21.28 -7.46
N ASP A 224 30.74 -20.45 -6.65
CA ASP A 224 32.20 -20.40 -6.51
C ASP A 224 32.80 -21.71 -5.97
N HIS A 225 31.97 -22.52 -5.30
CA HIS A 225 32.37 -23.76 -4.64
C HIS A 225 32.01 -25.02 -5.45
N VAL A 226 31.46 -24.86 -6.67
CA VAL A 226 31.03 -25.98 -7.52
C VAL A 226 31.98 -26.16 -8.69
N THR A 227 32.59 -27.34 -8.79
CA THR A 227 33.53 -27.68 -9.86
C THR A 227 32.88 -28.44 -11.03
N CYS A 228 31.74 -29.10 -10.80
CA CYS A 228 31.00 -29.83 -11.82
C CYS A 228 30.08 -28.88 -12.61
N LYS A 229 30.21 -28.88 -13.94
CA LYS A 229 29.45 -27.99 -14.85
C LYS A 229 27.94 -28.23 -14.80
N GLU A 230 27.50 -29.48 -14.66
CA GLU A 230 26.08 -29.84 -14.55
C GLU A 230 25.48 -29.36 -13.23
N CYS A 231 26.21 -29.53 -12.11
CA CYS A 231 25.82 -28.98 -10.82
C CYS A 231 25.75 -27.45 -10.85
N GLU A 232 26.73 -26.80 -11.47
CA GLU A 232 26.77 -25.34 -11.64
C GLU A 232 25.56 -24.86 -12.46
N LYS A 233 25.25 -25.54 -13.56
CA LYS A 233 24.07 -25.24 -14.39
C LYS A 233 22.77 -25.39 -13.60
N ILE A 234 22.56 -26.53 -12.94
CA ILE A 234 21.37 -26.78 -12.11
C ILE A 234 21.22 -25.69 -11.05
N LEU A 235 22.32 -25.30 -10.41
CA LEU A 235 22.32 -24.28 -9.38
C LEU A 235 21.99 -22.89 -9.95
N LYS A 236 22.57 -22.50 -11.10
CA LYS A 236 22.21 -21.25 -11.80
C LYS A 236 20.74 -21.22 -12.19
N ASP A 237 20.24 -22.30 -12.78
CA ASP A 237 18.83 -22.44 -13.16
C ASP A 237 17.93 -22.34 -11.92
N LYS A 238 18.34 -22.94 -10.81
CA LYS A 238 17.62 -22.87 -9.54
C LYS A 238 17.58 -21.46 -8.95
N ILE A 239 18.70 -20.74 -8.95
CA ILE A 239 18.75 -19.34 -8.48
C ILE A 239 17.83 -18.47 -9.33
N LYS A 240 17.85 -18.67 -10.65
CA LYS A 240 16.97 -17.95 -11.58
C LYS A 240 15.49 -18.27 -11.33
N GLU A 241 15.15 -19.54 -11.09
CA GLU A 241 13.80 -19.98 -10.69
C GLU A 241 13.34 -19.29 -9.39
N VAL A 242 14.20 -19.21 -8.38
CA VAL A 242 13.91 -18.50 -7.12
C VAL A 242 13.58 -17.04 -7.39
N MET A 243 14.38 -16.33 -8.21
CA MET A 243 14.14 -14.92 -8.53
C MET A 243 12.78 -14.74 -9.24
N VAL A 244 12.52 -15.53 -10.27
CA VAL A 244 11.27 -15.46 -11.04
C VAL A 244 10.07 -15.72 -10.14
N ARG A 245 10.11 -16.77 -9.31
CA ARG A 245 9.02 -17.07 -8.39
C ARG A 245 8.82 -15.98 -7.36
N TRP A 246 9.90 -15.40 -6.83
CA TRP A 246 9.81 -14.34 -5.84
C TRP A 246 9.19 -13.06 -6.41
N THR A 247 9.53 -12.69 -7.64
CA THR A 247 8.89 -11.54 -8.33
C THR A 247 7.40 -11.73 -8.58
N ALA A 248 6.93 -12.99 -8.69
CA ALA A 248 5.52 -13.29 -8.88
C ALA A 248 4.70 -13.28 -7.57
N VAL A 249 5.35 -13.19 -6.40
CA VAL A 249 4.65 -13.14 -5.11
C VAL A 249 3.98 -11.77 -4.93
N LYS A 250 2.68 -11.80 -4.64
CA LYS A 250 1.83 -10.62 -4.40
C LYS A 250 2.47 -9.61 -3.43
N VAL A 251 2.49 -8.33 -3.80
CA VAL A 251 3.12 -7.23 -3.03
C VAL A 251 2.13 -6.27 -2.37
N GLY A 252 0.86 -6.28 -2.76
CA GLY A 252 -0.19 -5.42 -2.19
C GLY A 252 -1.46 -6.20 -1.86
N ASN A 253 -2.37 -5.57 -1.11
CA ASN A 253 -3.66 -6.16 -0.69
C ASN A 253 -4.70 -6.23 -1.82
#